data_AF-A0A7R9HJ17-F1
#
_entry.id   AF-A0A7R9HJ17-F1
#
_cell.length_a   1.000
_cell.length_b   1.000
_cell.length_c   1.000
_cell.angle_alpha   90.00
_cell.angle_beta   90.00
_cell.angle_gamma   90.00
#
_symmetry.space_group_name_H-M   'P 1'
#
loop_
_entity.id
_entity.type
_entity.pdbx_description
1 polymer ?
#
loop_
_entity_poly.entity_id
_entity_poly.type
_entity_poly.pdbx_seq_one_letter_code
_entity_poly.pdbx_strand_id
1 'polypeptide(L)'
;MPVARMFSSGMDFTHPNERGEFEVADGISATVFRAILEFYKGGLIRCPPTVSVQELREACDYLLVPFDAHTVKCQNLRGLLHELSNEGARCQFEVFLEQLILPLMVNSAQRGDRECHVVVLLDDDVVDWDEEYPPQMGEEYSQTVNSTAMYRFFKYIENRDVAKQVMKDRGLKKIRLGIEGYPTYKEKIKKRSGGRAEVIYNYVQRPFIHMSWEKEEAKSRHVDFQVRI
;
A
#
# COMPACT_ATOMS: atom_id res chain seq x y z
N MET A 1 -6.44 -4.87 -21.94
CA MET A 1 -5.78 -5.40 -23.16
C MET A 1 -5.43 -4.21 -24.07
N PRO A 2 -4.30 -4.20 -24.80
CA PRO A 2 -3.93 -3.04 -25.62
C PRO A 2 -4.89 -2.85 -26.79
N VAL A 3 -5.32 -1.63 -27.07
CA VAL A 3 -6.24 -1.31 -28.20
C VAL A 3 -5.69 -1.84 -29.52
N ALA A 4 -4.39 -1.70 -29.76
CA ALA A 4 -3.73 -2.20 -30.97
C ALA A 4 -3.84 -3.73 -31.14
N ARG A 5 -3.96 -4.49 -30.04
CA ARG A 5 -4.14 -5.95 -30.09
C ARG A 5 -5.59 -6.37 -30.30
N MET A 6 -6.56 -5.52 -29.94
CA MET A 6 -7.98 -5.81 -30.15
C MET A 6 -8.33 -5.87 -31.65
N PHE A 7 -7.60 -5.13 -32.48
CA PHE A 7 -7.85 -5.02 -33.93
C PHE A 7 -6.77 -5.66 -34.80
N SER A 8 -5.84 -6.42 -34.22
CA SER A 8 -4.80 -7.10 -34.99
C SER A 8 -5.37 -8.34 -35.67
N SER A 9 -5.23 -8.42 -37.00
CA SER A 9 -5.67 -9.57 -37.80
C SER A 9 -4.96 -10.85 -37.34
N GLY A 10 -5.72 -11.78 -36.75
CA GLY A 10 -5.24 -13.08 -36.28
C GLY A 10 -5.77 -13.53 -34.92
N MET A 11 -6.48 -12.69 -34.16
CA MET A 11 -7.07 -13.06 -32.87
C MET A 11 -8.52 -12.57 -32.75
N ASP A 12 -9.47 -13.50 -32.60
CA ASP A 12 -10.91 -13.27 -32.45
C ASP A 12 -11.26 -12.75 -31.04
N PHE A 13 -10.77 -11.57 -30.67
CA PHE A 13 -11.07 -10.99 -29.34
C PHE A 13 -12.30 -10.11 -29.30
N THR A 14 -12.73 -9.60 -30.44
CA THR A 14 -13.90 -8.71 -30.55
C THR A 14 -14.73 -9.15 -31.74
N HIS A 15 -15.97 -9.58 -31.50
CA HIS A 15 -16.91 -9.86 -32.58
C HIS A 15 -17.68 -8.59 -32.93
N PRO A 16 -17.80 -8.25 -34.21
CA PRO A 16 -18.66 -7.15 -34.61
C PRO A 16 -20.13 -7.50 -34.33
N ASN A 17 -20.92 -6.49 -33.95
CA ASN A 17 -22.36 -6.61 -33.85
C ASN A 17 -22.99 -6.78 -35.25
N GLU A 18 -24.32 -6.92 -35.32
CA GLU A 18 -25.07 -7.09 -36.57
C GLU A 18 -24.89 -5.95 -37.59
N ARG A 19 -24.33 -4.80 -37.16
CA ARG A 19 -24.03 -3.63 -38.01
C ARG A 19 -22.56 -3.54 -38.42
N GLY A 20 -21.73 -4.50 -38.03
CA GLY A 20 -20.29 -4.46 -38.30
C GLY A 20 -19.49 -3.60 -37.31
N GLU A 21 -20.09 -3.16 -36.21
CA GLU A 21 -19.44 -2.30 -35.21
C GLU A 21 -18.87 -3.14 -34.07
N PHE A 22 -17.74 -2.72 -33.50
CA PHE A 22 -17.12 -3.41 -32.36
C PHE A 22 -17.53 -2.74 -31.06
N GLU A 23 -18.00 -3.54 -30.11
CA GLU A 23 -18.15 -3.09 -28.73
C GLU A 23 -16.79 -3.21 -28.03
N VAL A 24 -16.25 -2.07 -27.60
CA VAL A 24 -14.91 -1.98 -27.01
C VAL A 24 -14.95 -1.12 -25.76
N ALA A 25 -13.97 -1.35 -24.88
CA ALA A 25 -13.73 -0.50 -23.71
C ALA A 25 -14.95 -0.40 -22.78
N ASP A 26 -15.52 -1.55 -22.40
CA ASP A 26 -16.63 -1.62 -21.46
C ASP A 26 -16.31 -0.86 -20.15
N GLY A 27 -17.26 -0.06 -19.69
CA GLY A 27 -17.10 0.84 -18.55
C GLY A 27 -16.33 2.14 -18.80
N ILE A 28 -15.79 2.39 -20.00
CA ILE A 28 -15.07 3.64 -20.34
C ILE A 28 -15.98 4.58 -21.12
N SER A 29 -16.10 5.83 -20.67
CA SER A 29 -16.92 6.82 -21.35
C SER A 29 -16.39 7.15 -22.75
N ALA A 30 -17.28 7.42 -23.71
CA ALA A 30 -16.90 7.77 -25.08
C ALA A 30 -15.94 8.98 -25.14
N THR A 31 -16.09 9.92 -24.21
CA THR A 31 -15.22 11.10 -24.07
C THR A 31 -13.80 10.70 -23.67
N VAL A 32 -13.64 9.82 -22.68
CA VAL A 32 -12.34 9.29 -22.26
C VAL A 32 -11.71 8.44 -23.36
N PHE A 33 -12.48 7.54 -23.96
CA PHE A 33 -11.99 6.68 -25.02
C PHE A 33 -11.48 7.50 -26.21
N ARG A 34 -12.21 8.55 -26.61
CA ARG A 34 -11.77 9.48 -27.66
C ARG A 34 -10.45 10.17 -27.31
N ALA A 35 -10.29 10.66 -26.08
CA ALA A 35 -9.05 11.27 -25.63
C ALA A 35 -7.87 10.28 -25.68
N ILE A 36 -8.11 9.01 -25.34
CA ILE A 36 -7.09 7.96 -25.43
C ILE A 36 -6.77 7.62 -26.89
N LEU A 37 -7.74 7.63 -27.81
CA LEU A 37 -7.45 7.41 -29.23
C LEU A 37 -6.55 8.50 -29.85
N GLU A 38 -6.57 9.73 -29.32
CA GLU A 38 -5.64 10.79 -29.74
C GLU A 38 -4.18 10.45 -29.42
N PHE A 39 -3.93 9.67 -28.36
CA PHE A 39 -2.59 9.16 -28.03
C PHE A 39 -1.99 8.37 -29.19
N TYR A 40 -2.77 7.48 -29.82
CA TYR A 40 -2.27 6.64 -30.92
C TYR A 40 -1.95 7.45 -32.19
N LYS A 41 -2.44 8.70 -32.29
CA LYS A 41 -2.13 9.60 -33.42
C LYS A 41 -0.94 10.52 -33.13
N GLY A 42 -0.83 11.04 -31.91
CA GLY A 42 0.12 12.11 -31.57
C GLY A 42 1.01 11.86 -30.36
N GLY A 43 0.92 10.69 -29.73
CA GLY A 43 1.67 10.35 -28.51
C GLY A 43 1.21 11.11 -27.26
N LEU A 44 0.10 11.85 -27.33
CA LEU A 44 -0.37 12.71 -26.25
C LEU A 44 -1.88 12.57 -26.02
N ILE A 45 -2.25 12.44 -24.74
CA ILE A 45 -3.62 12.49 -24.24
C ILE A 45 -3.85 13.87 -23.64
N ARG A 46 -4.91 14.55 -24.08
CA ARG A 46 -5.40 15.76 -23.44
C ARG A 46 -6.61 15.39 -22.59
N CYS A 47 -6.45 15.43 -21.27
CA CYS A 47 -7.53 15.15 -20.33
C CYS A 47 -8.68 16.13 -20.56
N PRO A 48 -9.89 15.65 -20.92
CA PRO A 48 -11.05 16.50 -21.10
C PRO A 48 -11.40 17.25 -19.78
N PRO A 49 -11.82 18.53 -19.82
CA PRO A 49 -12.12 19.30 -18.61
C PRO A 49 -13.27 18.74 -17.76
N THR A 50 -14.19 17.99 -18.37
CA THR A 50 -15.34 17.35 -17.70
C THR A 50 -15.01 15.98 -17.12
N VAL A 51 -13.81 15.46 -17.37
CA VAL A 51 -13.36 14.12 -16.97
C VAL A 51 -12.42 14.27 -15.77
N SER A 52 -12.59 13.41 -14.77
CA SER A 52 -11.66 13.37 -13.64
C SER A 52 -10.34 12.72 -14.06
N VAL A 53 -9.22 13.17 -13.47
CA VAL A 53 -7.91 12.59 -13.79
C VAL A 53 -7.84 11.11 -13.41
N GLN A 54 -8.53 10.73 -12.33
CA GLN A 54 -8.64 9.35 -11.88
C GLN A 54 -9.36 8.47 -12.92
N GLU A 55 -10.51 8.91 -13.45
CA GLU A 55 -11.23 8.16 -14.51
C GLU A 55 -10.34 7.95 -15.73
N LEU A 56 -9.59 8.99 -16.14
CA LEU A 56 -8.64 8.85 -17.24
C LEU A 56 -7.51 7.87 -16.90
N ARG A 57 -6.98 7.91 -15.67
CA ARG A 57 -5.94 7.00 -15.20
C ARG A 57 -6.41 5.54 -15.25
N GLU A 58 -7.57 5.24 -14.69
CA GLU A 58 -8.17 3.90 -14.69
C GLU A 58 -8.38 3.38 -16.11
N ALA A 59 -8.85 4.23 -17.03
CA ALA A 59 -8.99 3.88 -18.43
C ALA A 59 -7.64 3.63 -19.13
N CYS A 60 -6.60 4.41 -18.79
CA CYS A 60 -5.24 4.17 -19.29
C CYS A 60 -4.70 2.82 -18.79
N ASP A 61 -4.89 2.50 -17.51
CA ASP A 61 -4.48 1.22 -16.93
C ASP A 61 -5.20 0.04 -17.61
N TYR A 62 -6.52 0.15 -17.85
CA TYR A 62 -7.30 -0.89 -18.52
C TYR A 62 -6.84 -1.14 -19.98
N LEU A 63 -6.60 -0.05 -20.72
CA LEU A 63 -6.17 -0.09 -22.12
C LEU A 63 -4.65 -0.25 -22.29
N LEU A 64 -3.90 -0.33 -21.19
CA LEU A 64 -2.44 -0.45 -21.15
C LEU A 64 -1.75 0.69 -21.90
N VAL A 65 -2.24 1.92 -21.69
CA VAL A 65 -1.67 3.15 -22.24
C VAL A 65 -0.83 3.83 -21.16
N PRO A 66 0.40 4.29 -21.45
CA PRO A 66 1.24 4.94 -20.45
C PRO A 66 0.59 6.22 -19.92
N PHE A 67 0.57 6.35 -18.59
CA PHE A 67 0.10 7.55 -17.89
C PHE A 67 1.29 8.24 -17.20
N ASP A 68 1.87 9.26 -17.86
CA ASP A 68 2.96 10.04 -17.30
C ASP A 68 2.93 11.51 -17.78
N ALA A 69 3.85 12.35 -17.27
CA ALA A 69 3.88 13.78 -17.57
C ALA A 69 4.19 14.13 -19.04
N HIS A 70 4.75 13.19 -19.80
CA HIS A 70 5.04 13.31 -21.23
C HIS A 70 3.82 12.89 -22.07
N THR A 71 3.08 11.88 -21.62
CA THR A 71 1.92 11.34 -22.37
C THR A 71 0.61 12.03 -22.03
N VAL A 72 0.46 12.64 -20.84
CA VAL A 72 -0.81 13.25 -20.40
C VAL A 72 -0.66 14.74 -20.14
N LYS A 73 -1.57 15.54 -20.71
CA LYS A 73 -1.78 16.96 -20.36
C LYS A 73 -3.15 17.16 -19.74
N CYS A 74 -3.19 17.87 -18.64
CA CYS A 74 -4.38 18.08 -17.83
C CYS A 74 -4.44 19.52 -17.33
N GLN A 75 -5.64 20.12 -17.31
CA GLN A 75 -5.87 21.43 -16.68
C GLN A 75 -5.82 21.33 -15.16
N ASN A 76 -6.37 20.24 -14.59
CA ASN A 76 -6.31 19.95 -13.17
C ASN A 76 -4.94 19.38 -12.76
N LEU A 77 -3.97 20.28 -12.60
CA LEU A 77 -2.61 19.93 -12.20
C LEU A 77 -2.56 19.15 -10.87
N ARG A 78 -3.43 19.48 -9.90
CA ARG A 78 -3.52 18.77 -8.62
C ARG A 78 -3.87 17.30 -8.82
N GLY A 79 -4.88 17.01 -9.64
CA GLY A 79 -5.28 15.64 -9.96
C GLY A 79 -4.17 14.87 -10.67
N LEU A 80 -3.48 15.50 -11.63
CA LEU A 80 -2.34 14.88 -12.31
C LEU A 80 -1.20 14.55 -11.34
N LEU A 81 -0.80 15.51 -10.51
CA LEU A 81 0.26 15.30 -9.53
C LEU A 81 -0.12 14.25 -8.48
N HIS A 82 -1.41 14.14 -8.13
CA HIS A 82 -1.90 13.11 -7.22
C HIS A 82 -1.69 11.71 -7.82
N GLU A 83 -2.13 11.47 -9.06
CA GLU A 83 -1.95 10.18 -9.72
C GLU A 83 -0.47 9.81 -9.93
N LEU A 84 0.35 10.80 -10.32
CA LEU A 84 1.80 10.60 -10.46
C LEU A 84 2.47 10.32 -9.11
N SER A 85 2.03 10.97 -8.04
CA SER A 85 2.56 10.72 -6.69
C SER A 85 2.16 9.35 -6.17
N ASN A 86 0.94 8.87 -6.46
CA ASN A 86 0.51 7.52 -6.10
C ASN A 86 1.39 6.46 -6.78
N GLU A 87 1.71 6.64 -8.06
CA GLU A 87 2.63 5.74 -8.78
C GLU A 87 4.05 5.82 -8.20
N GLY A 88 4.57 7.02 -7.98
CA GLY A 88 5.88 7.20 -7.36
C GLY A 88 5.97 6.58 -5.97
N ALA A 89 4.90 6.72 -5.16
CA ALA A 89 4.81 6.13 -3.84
C ALA A 89 4.73 4.59 -3.90
N ARG A 90 4.03 4.03 -4.90
CA ARG A 90 4.00 2.59 -5.16
C ARG A 90 5.40 2.06 -5.42
N CYS A 91 6.11 2.64 -6.40
CA CYS A 91 7.47 2.23 -6.74
C CYS A 91 8.43 2.37 -5.55
N GLN A 92 8.36 3.49 -4.82
CA GLN A 92 9.22 3.72 -3.66
C GLN A 92 8.95 2.72 -2.53
N PHE A 93 7.68 2.41 -2.27
CA PHE A 93 7.32 1.43 -1.24
C PHE A 93 7.71 0.01 -1.62
N GLU A 94 7.65 -0.37 -2.91
CA GLU A 94 8.15 -1.69 -3.34
C GLU A 94 9.64 -1.86 -3.01
N VAL A 95 10.45 -0.82 -3.20
CA VAL A 95 11.86 -0.84 -2.80
C VAL A 95 12.01 -1.01 -1.29
N PHE A 96 11.25 -0.28 -0.47
CA PHE A 96 11.28 -0.44 0.99
C PHE A 96 10.80 -1.84 1.42
N LEU A 97 9.76 -2.36 0.76
CA LEU A 97 9.21 -3.68 1.05
C LEU A 97 10.26 -4.77 0.80
N GLU A 98 10.94 -4.73 -0.34
CA GLU A 98 11.94 -5.74 -0.70
C GLU A 98 13.24 -5.61 0.11
N GLN A 99 13.74 -4.38 0.29
CA GLN A 99 15.07 -4.18 0.87
C GLN A 99 15.08 -4.09 2.39
N LEU A 100 14.00 -3.58 3.00
CA LEU A 100 13.98 -3.25 4.42
C LEU A 100 12.98 -4.12 5.22
N ILE A 101 11.76 -4.30 4.71
CA ILE A 101 10.71 -5.01 5.45
C ILE A 101 10.82 -6.53 5.27
N LEU A 102 11.03 -7.00 4.05
CA LEU A 102 11.06 -8.43 3.73
C LEU A 102 12.12 -9.20 4.56
N PRO A 103 13.34 -8.70 4.79
CA PRO A 103 14.29 -9.38 5.67
C PRO A 103 13.75 -9.61 7.11
N LEU A 104 13.04 -8.62 7.67
CA LEU A 104 12.41 -8.72 9.00
C LEU A 104 11.27 -9.74 8.99
N MET A 105 10.46 -9.74 7.94
CA MET A 105 9.38 -10.73 7.78
C MET A 105 9.93 -12.15 7.64
N VAL A 106 11.01 -12.33 6.86
CA VAL A 106 11.67 -13.63 6.69
C VAL A 106 12.25 -14.11 8.02
N ASN A 107 12.87 -13.23 8.81
CA ASN A 107 13.36 -13.59 10.14
C ASN A 107 12.22 -14.06 11.05
N SER A 108 11.11 -13.31 11.09
CA SER A 108 9.89 -13.70 11.82
C SER A 108 9.36 -15.06 11.35
N ALA A 109 9.22 -15.26 10.04
CA ALA A 109 8.73 -16.51 9.48
C ALA A 109 9.64 -17.71 9.80
N GLN A 110 10.97 -17.52 9.81
CA GLN A 110 11.94 -18.55 10.19
C GLN A 110 11.84 -18.96 11.66
N ARG A 111 11.39 -18.06 12.53
CA ARG A 111 11.08 -18.37 13.94
C ARG A 111 9.73 -19.04 14.14
N GLY A 112 8.91 -19.11 13.09
CA GLY A 112 7.55 -19.66 13.13
C GLY A 112 6.44 -18.62 13.30
N ASP A 113 6.79 -17.33 13.36
CA ASP A 113 5.81 -16.25 13.45
C ASP A 113 4.94 -16.21 12.16
N ARG A 114 3.68 -15.80 12.31
CA ARG A 114 2.71 -15.65 11.20
C ARG A 114 2.32 -14.20 10.94
N GLU A 115 2.94 -13.30 11.67
CA GLU A 115 2.77 -11.86 11.58
C GLU A 115 4.07 -11.16 11.96
N CYS A 116 4.14 -9.89 11.60
CA CYS A 116 5.26 -9.03 11.89
C CYS A 116 4.75 -7.64 12.19
N HIS A 117 5.28 -7.04 13.26
CA HIS A 117 5.10 -5.64 13.59
C HIS A 117 6.46 -4.95 13.46
N VAL A 118 6.54 -3.92 12.62
CA VAL A 118 7.77 -3.19 12.30
C VAL A 118 7.58 -1.73 12.67
N VAL A 119 8.49 -1.20 13.49
CA VAL A 119 8.56 0.22 13.84
C VAL A 119 9.68 0.88 13.04
N VAL A 120 9.36 1.99 12.38
CA VAL A 120 10.31 2.75 11.56
C VAL A 120 10.94 3.85 12.39
N LEU A 121 12.23 3.71 12.65
CA LEU A 121 13.08 4.67 13.34
C LEU A 121 13.81 5.57 12.33
N LEU A 122 14.21 6.74 12.80
CA LEU A 122 15.16 7.58 12.07
C LEU A 122 16.55 6.94 12.10
N ASP A 123 17.42 7.33 11.18
CA ASP A 123 18.79 6.77 11.13
C ASP A 123 19.63 7.18 12.33
N ASP A 124 19.28 8.31 12.96
CA ASP A 124 19.94 8.89 14.14
C ASP A 124 19.19 8.61 15.45
N ASP A 125 18.12 7.82 15.42
CA ASP A 125 17.42 7.41 16.65
C ASP A 125 18.30 6.51 17.50
N VAL A 126 18.40 6.87 18.79
CA VAL A 126 19.04 6.03 19.82
C VAL A 126 17.94 5.40 20.67
N VAL A 127 17.93 4.07 20.71
CA VAL A 127 17.06 3.26 21.56
C VAL A 127 17.92 2.62 22.63
N ASP A 128 17.74 3.07 23.87
CA ASP A 128 18.51 2.64 25.04
C ASP A 128 17.54 2.09 26.09
N TRP A 129 17.25 0.79 25.95
CA TRP A 129 16.38 0.08 26.87
C TRP A 129 17.18 -0.46 28.05
N ASP A 130 16.64 -0.28 29.25
CA ASP A 130 17.26 -0.77 30.46
C ASP A 130 17.12 -2.30 30.55
N GLU A 131 18.23 -3.00 30.79
CA GLU A 131 18.25 -4.47 30.88
C GLU A 131 17.49 -5.01 32.09
N GLU A 132 17.51 -4.29 33.22
CA GLU A 132 16.85 -4.70 34.47
C GLU A 132 15.36 -4.38 34.44
N TYR A 133 14.98 -3.31 33.73
CA TYR A 133 13.60 -2.81 33.62
C TYR A 133 13.22 -2.48 32.17
N PRO A 134 13.12 -3.46 31.26
CA PRO A 134 12.75 -3.21 29.87
C PRO A 134 11.34 -2.62 29.77
N PRO A 135 11.05 -1.84 28.71
CA PRO A 135 9.70 -1.32 28.51
C PRO A 135 8.71 -2.48 28.33
N GLN A 136 7.47 -2.27 28.81
CA GLN A 136 6.38 -3.20 28.56
C GLN A 136 5.90 -3.04 27.12
N MET A 137 6.65 -3.62 26.19
CA MET A 137 6.15 -3.91 24.85
C MET A 137 5.02 -4.93 25.05
N GLY A 138 3.84 -4.70 24.46
CA GLY A 138 2.68 -5.58 24.65
C GLY A 138 2.91 -7.02 24.17
N GLU A 139 1.84 -7.76 23.90
CA GLU A 139 1.96 -9.14 23.41
C GLU A 139 2.63 -9.25 22.01
N GLU A 140 2.71 -8.14 21.26
CA GLU A 140 3.31 -8.10 19.92
C GLU A 140 4.83 -7.85 19.99
N TYR A 141 5.63 -8.81 19.49
CA TYR A 141 7.07 -8.61 19.30
C TYR A 141 7.31 -7.60 18.16
N SER A 142 7.73 -6.39 18.50
CA SER A 142 8.05 -5.34 17.53
C SER A 142 9.50 -5.47 17.04
N GLN A 143 9.69 -5.57 15.73
CA GLN A 143 10.97 -5.38 15.06
C GLN A 143 11.16 -3.89 14.73
N THR A 144 12.41 -3.46 14.56
CA THR A 144 12.74 -2.09 14.18
C THR A 144 13.48 -2.04 12.85
N VAL A 145 13.31 -0.93 12.14
CA VAL A 145 14.10 -0.58 10.97
C VAL A 145 14.50 0.89 11.05
N ASN A 146 15.77 1.19 10.84
CA ASN A 146 16.28 2.55 10.76
C ASN A 146 16.27 3.00 9.29
N SER A 147 15.44 3.99 8.98
CA SER A 147 15.41 4.63 7.67
C SER A 147 14.68 5.97 7.73
N THR A 148 15.43 7.07 7.67
CA THR A 148 14.84 8.42 7.59
C THR A 148 13.98 8.59 6.34
N ALA A 149 14.35 7.94 5.24
CA ALA A 149 13.60 7.97 3.99
C ALA A 149 12.22 7.31 4.15
N MET A 150 12.19 6.10 4.75
CA MET A 150 10.95 5.36 5.01
C MET A 150 10.09 6.09 6.05
N TYR A 151 10.70 6.68 7.09
CA TYR A 151 9.99 7.52 8.05
C TYR A 151 9.25 8.68 7.36
N ARG A 152 9.96 9.42 6.49
CA ARG A 152 9.37 10.55 5.74
C ARG A 152 8.28 10.08 4.78
N PHE A 153 8.47 8.92 4.15
CA PHE A 153 7.48 8.31 3.28
C PHE A 153 6.14 8.08 4.03
N PHE A 154 6.19 7.47 5.21
CA PHE A 154 5.01 7.20 6.01
C PHE A 154 4.42 8.41 6.74
N LYS A 155 5.03 9.60 6.62
CA LYS A 155 4.44 10.83 7.14
C LYS A 155 3.11 11.16 6.45
N TYR A 156 2.98 10.84 5.17
CA TYR A 156 1.78 11.11 4.37
C TYR A 156 0.76 9.98 4.50
N ILE A 157 -0.51 10.33 4.69
CA ILE A 157 -1.59 9.34 4.83
C ILE A 157 -1.84 8.62 3.50
N GLU A 158 -1.77 9.36 2.39
CA GLU A 158 -1.93 8.82 1.03
C GLU A 158 -0.87 7.74 0.73
N ASN A 159 0.38 7.96 1.15
CA ASN A 159 1.45 6.97 1.01
C ASN A 159 1.19 5.70 1.82
N ARG A 160 0.55 5.81 3.00
CA ARG A 160 0.14 4.64 3.78
C ARG A 160 -0.94 3.85 3.05
N ASP A 161 -1.91 4.53 2.44
CA ASP A 161 -2.97 3.86 1.69
C ASP A 161 -2.41 3.12 0.47
N VAL A 162 -1.47 3.75 -0.26
CA VAL A 162 -0.74 3.09 -1.36
C VAL A 162 0.05 1.89 -0.86
N ALA A 163 0.84 2.03 0.21
CA ALA A 163 1.61 0.93 0.78
C ALA A 163 0.72 -0.23 1.26
N LYS A 164 -0.43 0.08 1.86
CA LYS A 164 -1.44 -0.89 2.26
C LYS A 164 -1.95 -1.68 1.06
N GLN A 165 -2.22 -0.99 -0.05
CA GLN A 165 -2.69 -1.65 -1.28
C GLN A 165 -1.60 -2.54 -1.88
N VAL A 166 -0.35 -2.08 -1.95
CA VAL A 166 0.78 -2.92 -2.40
C VAL A 166 0.90 -4.19 -1.57
N MET A 167 0.84 -4.09 -0.23
CA MET A 167 0.90 -5.27 0.63
C MET A 167 -0.28 -6.23 0.42
N LYS A 168 -1.49 -5.71 0.19
CA LYS A 168 -2.66 -6.54 -0.17
C LYS A 168 -2.46 -7.26 -1.51
N ASP A 169 -1.97 -6.54 -2.53
CA ASP A 169 -1.69 -7.09 -3.85
C ASP A 169 -0.64 -8.22 -3.78
N ARG A 170 0.30 -8.13 -2.81
CA ARG A 170 1.30 -9.17 -2.49
C ARG A 170 0.76 -10.30 -1.60
N GLY A 171 -0.53 -10.32 -1.28
CA GLY A 171 -1.20 -11.39 -0.54
C GLY A 171 -1.13 -11.29 0.99
N LEU A 172 -0.64 -10.18 1.54
CA LEU A 172 -0.60 -9.96 2.99
C LEU A 172 -1.98 -9.57 3.53
N LYS A 173 -2.22 -9.91 4.80
CA LYS A 173 -3.49 -9.71 5.51
C LYS A 173 -3.28 -8.97 6.83
N LYS A 174 -4.38 -8.61 7.49
CA LYS A 174 -4.40 -7.89 8.79
C LYS A 174 -3.46 -6.67 8.80
N ILE A 175 -3.39 -5.96 7.67
CA ILE A 175 -2.45 -4.85 7.46
C ILE A 175 -2.91 -3.62 8.23
N ARG A 176 -2.08 -3.14 9.16
CA ARG A 176 -2.26 -1.86 9.86
C ARG A 176 -1.01 -1.00 9.63
N LEU A 177 -1.24 0.26 9.30
CA LEU A 177 -0.21 1.28 9.13
C LEU A 177 -0.63 2.48 9.93
N GLY A 178 0.27 3.05 10.71
CA GLY A 178 -0.09 4.17 11.56
C GLY A 178 1.12 4.81 12.21
N ILE A 179 0.85 5.63 13.21
CA ILE A 179 1.87 6.19 14.09
C ILE A 179 1.56 5.70 15.50
N GLU A 180 2.56 5.20 16.20
CA GLU A 180 2.46 4.77 17.59
C GLU A 180 3.58 5.38 18.44
N GLY A 181 3.37 5.42 19.76
CA GLY A 181 4.43 5.80 20.69
C GLY A 181 5.39 4.64 20.88
N TYR A 182 6.65 4.83 20.50
CA TYR A 182 7.71 3.83 20.70
C TYR A 182 8.65 4.27 21.85
N PRO A 183 8.93 3.40 22.83
CA PRO A 183 9.82 3.73 23.95
C PRO A 183 11.27 3.79 23.47
N THR A 184 11.98 4.85 23.84
CA THR A 184 13.38 5.09 23.41
C THR A 184 14.35 4.89 24.55
N TYR A 185 14.33 5.78 25.54
CA TYR A 185 15.24 5.72 26.68
C TYR A 185 14.49 5.86 27.99
N LYS A 186 15.08 5.30 29.05
CA LYS A 186 14.58 5.41 30.42
C LYS A 186 14.74 6.84 30.92
N GLU A 187 13.63 7.50 31.27
CA GLU A 187 13.64 8.87 31.79
C GLU A 187 13.88 8.88 33.30
N LYS A 188 13.12 8.08 34.06
CA LYS A 188 13.20 8.06 35.53
C LYS A 188 12.66 6.78 36.15
N ILE A 189 13.17 6.45 37.34
CA ILE A 189 12.64 5.40 38.20
C ILE A 189 11.93 6.06 39.38
N LYS A 190 10.62 5.86 39.50
CA LYS A 190 9.82 6.33 40.62
C LYS A 190 9.59 5.18 41.60
N LYS A 191 10.18 5.26 42.79
CA LYS A 191 9.88 4.30 43.88
C LYS A 191 8.58 4.71 44.55
N ARG A 192 7.56 3.84 44.53
CA ARG A 192 6.35 4.04 45.35
C ARG A 192 6.62 3.67 46.80
N SER A 193 5.78 4.15 47.70
CA SER A 193 5.82 3.91 49.15
C SER A 193 5.74 2.43 49.57
N GLY A 194 5.46 1.51 48.63
CA GLY A 194 5.50 0.06 48.82
C GLY A 194 6.73 -0.66 48.25
N GLY A 195 7.81 0.05 47.91
CA GLY A 195 9.07 -0.54 47.45
C GLY A 195 9.12 -0.98 45.98
N ARG A 196 7.98 -1.05 45.29
CA ARG A 196 7.92 -1.34 43.85
C ARG A 196 8.43 -0.13 43.04
N ALA A 197 9.48 -0.36 42.25
CA ALA A 197 10.00 0.60 41.30
C ALA A 197 9.08 0.69 40.07
N GLU A 198 8.73 1.89 39.66
CA GLU A 198 8.01 2.17 38.43
C GLU A 198 8.95 2.92 37.48
N VAL A 199 9.23 2.31 36.34
CA VAL A 199 10.15 2.86 35.35
C VAL A 199 9.36 3.60 34.29
N ILE A 200 9.75 4.84 34.05
CA ILE A 200 9.11 5.73 33.08
C ILE A 200 10.06 5.88 31.90
N TYR A 201 9.55 5.52 30.72
CA TYR A 201 10.25 5.64 29.45
C TYR A 201 9.79 6.88 28.69
N ASN A 202 10.70 7.47 27.93
CA ASN A 202 10.36 8.48 26.94
C ASN A 202 9.79 7.81 25.68
N TYR A 203 8.64 8.29 25.21
CA TYR A 203 7.96 7.77 24.03
C TYR A 203 8.03 8.78 22.88
N VAL A 204 8.39 8.29 21.70
CA VAL A 204 8.45 9.08 20.48
C VAL A 204 7.47 8.53 19.46
N GLN A 205 6.81 9.42 18.72
CA GLN A 205 5.84 9.03 17.70
C GLN A 205 6.58 8.47 16.48
N ARG A 206 6.35 7.20 16.14
CA ARG A 206 7.03 6.49 15.04
C ARG A 206 6.03 5.80 14.14
N PRO A 207 6.26 5.81 12.80
CA PRO A 207 5.49 4.99 11.91
C PRO A 207 5.63 3.52 12.25
N PHE A 208 4.54 2.78 12.16
CA PHE A 208 4.56 1.34 12.29
C PHE A 208 3.85 0.65 11.13
N ILE A 209 4.23 -0.59 10.90
CA ILE A 209 3.66 -1.50 9.91
C ILE A 209 3.39 -2.82 10.59
N HIS A 210 2.14 -3.23 10.63
CA HIS A 210 1.72 -4.54 11.06
C HIS A 210 1.15 -5.29 9.87
N MET A 211 1.53 -6.55 9.69
CA MET A 211 1.00 -7.42 8.65
C MET A 211 1.05 -8.89 9.06
N SER A 212 0.21 -9.72 8.43
CA SER A 212 0.15 -11.16 8.64
C SER A 212 0.19 -11.91 7.30
N TRP A 213 0.87 -13.05 7.29
CA TRP A 213 0.84 -14.05 6.21
C TRP A 213 0.23 -15.37 6.69
N GLU A 214 -0.54 -15.31 7.79
CA GLU A 214 -1.30 -16.45 8.27
C GLU A 214 -2.32 -16.87 7.22
N LYS A 215 -2.24 -18.13 6.80
CA LYS A 215 -3.26 -18.74 5.98
C LYS A 215 -4.44 -19.03 6.89
N GLU A 216 -5.40 -18.11 6.95
CA GLU A 216 -6.71 -18.43 7.48
C GLU A 216 -7.29 -19.58 6.64
N GLU A 217 -7.24 -20.80 7.17
CA GLU A 217 -8.12 -21.85 6.69
C GLU A 217 -9.53 -21.35 6.97
N ALA A 218 -10.37 -21.31 5.92
CA ALA A 218 -11.77 -20.96 6.06
C ALA A 218 -12.30 -21.70 7.30
N LYS A 219 -12.77 -20.96 8.31
CA LYS A 219 -13.57 -21.55 9.38
C LYS A 219 -14.64 -22.36 8.67
N SER A 220 -14.46 -23.68 8.64
CA SER A 220 -15.45 -24.60 8.11
C SER A 220 -16.70 -24.26 8.90
N ARG A 221 -17.68 -23.64 8.24
CA ARG A 221 -18.96 -23.37 8.86
C ARG A 221 -19.57 -24.74 9.10
N HIS A 222 -19.23 -25.37 10.23
CA HIS A 222 -20.04 -26.44 10.75
C HIS A 222 -21.41 -25.80 10.96
N VAL A 223 -22.32 -26.13 10.05
CA VAL A 223 -23.73 -25.80 10.19
C VAL A 223 -24.18 -26.62 11.39
N ASP A 224 -24.43 -25.95 12.52
CA ASP A 224 -25.15 -26.57 13.63
C ASP A 224 -26.54 -26.95 13.11
N PHE A 225 -26.73 -28.24 12.82
CA PHE A 225 -28.07 -28.79 12.67
C PHE A 225 -28.70 -28.84 14.06
N GLN A 226 -29.44 -27.79 14.43
CA GLN A 226 -30.47 -27.91 15.44
C GLN A 226 -31.53 -28.88 14.90
N VAL A 227 -31.40 -30.15 15.27
CA VAL A 227 -32.50 -31.11 15.19
C VAL A 227 -33.55 -30.64 16.19
N ARG A 228 -34.64 -30.06 15.69
CA ARG A 228 -35.88 -29.95 16.46
C ARG A 228 -36.41 -31.37 16.64
N ILE A 229 -36.36 -31.86 17.87
CA ILE A 229 -37.18 -32.99 18.35
C ILE A 229 -38.54 -32.43 18.72
#